data_AF-A0A8T1T893-F1
#
_entry.id   AF-A0A8T1T893-F1
#
_cell.length_a   1.000
_cell.length_b   1.000
_cell.length_c   1.000
_cell.angle_alpha   90.00
_cell.angle_beta   90.00
_cell.angle_gamma   90.00
#
_symmetry.space_group_name_H-M   'P 1'
#
loop_
_entity.id
_entity.type
_entity.pdbx_description
1 polymer ?
#
loop_
_entity_poly.entity_id
_entity_poly.type
_entity_poly.pdbx_seq_one_letter_code
_entity_poly.pdbx_strand_id
1 'polypeptide(L)'
;NFLKSHGRDNARFIRKQGLDRLFLECDTHMWRLGDRKIPEGITLDGGSDWFLLNRKFVEYVIFSSDDLVTKMKRFYSYTLLPAESFFHTVLENSPHCDSMVDNNLRITNWNRKLGCKCQYKHIVDWCGCSPNDFKPADFHRFQQTARPTFFARKFEAVVNQEIIGQLDYYLYGNYPSGTPGLRSYWENIYDEPDGIHSLSDVILTMYHSFSRLGLRRAETSLHTDGDNSCRYYPMGHPVSVQLYFLADRFQGFLIKHHATNLAVSKLETLETWVMPKKMFKIASPPSDFGRLQFSEIGTDWDAKERIFRNFGGLIGPMDEPVGMQKWGKGPNVTVTVIWVDPINVIAATYDILIESSAEFTHYKPPLNLPLRPGVWTIKILHHWVPVAETKFLVTPLTFSNRQPIKQEESMKLHSGPPKNAYMEQSFQGLNPVLNIPIKAAQVDQAKKNAALIGTKLENWVDTLVSSIWSAVDVCSTGPSSCPVMQACSQTAWSSLSPDPKSELGPIKPDGRLR
;
A
#
# COMPACT_ATOMS: atom_id res chain seq x y z
N ASN A 1 -3.30 37.72 -5.29
CA ASN A 1 -3.86 36.35 -5.39
C ASN A 1 -2.88 35.51 -6.18
N PHE A 2 -2.42 34.39 -5.61
CA PHE A 2 -1.34 33.56 -6.16
C PHE A 2 -1.94 32.28 -6.74
N LEU A 3 -2.19 32.29 -8.05
CA LEU A 3 -2.72 31.16 -8.82
C LEU A 3 -1.67 30.79 -9.88
N LYS A 4 -1.63 29.54 -10.31
CA LYS A 4 -0.73 29.12 -11.39
C LYS A 4 -1.54 28.60 -12.56
N SER A 5 -1.44 29.30 -13.68
CA SER A 5 -2.07 28.91 -14.94
C SER A 5 -1.27 27.82 -15.66
N HIS A 6 -1.90 27.09 -16.58
CA HIS A 6 -1.27 26.02 -17.35
C HIS A 6 -0.15 26.50 -18.29
N GLY A 7 -0.23 27.77 -18.73
CA GLY A 7 0.79 28.46 -19.53
C GLY A 7 0.99 27.88 -20.94
N ARG A 8 -0.02 27.23 -21.51
CA ARG A 8 0.01 26.56 -22.83
C ARG A 8 -1.19 26.97 -23.69
N ASP A 9 -1.46 26.22 -24.76
CA ASP A 9 -2.65 26.41 -25.59
C ASP A 9 -3.94 26.19 -24.79
N ASN A 10 -4.76 27.24 -24.67
CA ASN A 10 -5.96 27.23 -23.83
C ASN A 10 -7.06 26.30 -24.38
N ALA A 11 -7.23 26.25 -25.71
CA ALA A 11 -8.19 25.34 -26.35
C ALA A 11 -7.88 23.87 -26.04
N ARG A 12 -6.59 23.50 -26.01
CA ARG A 12 -6.14 22.17 -25.59
C ARG A 12 -6.33 21.94 -24.10
N PHE A 13 -6.16 22.95 -23.25
CA PHE A 13 -6.45 22.84 -21.82
C PHE A 13 -7.92 22.50 -21.58
N ILE A 14 -8.85 23.27 -22.15
CA ILE A 14 -10.30 23.04 -22.07
C ILE A 14 -10.67 21.60 -22.43
N ARG A 15 -10.19 21.11 -23.59
CA ARG A 15 -10.45 19.73 -24.05
C ARG A 15 -9.85 18.66 -23.14
N LYS A 16 -8.66 18.92 -22.55
CA LYS A 16 -7.98 17.94 -21.68
C LYS A 16 -8.59 17.86 -20.28
N GLN A 17 -9.08 18.98 -19.77
CA GLN A 17 -9.78 19.05 -18.49
C GLN A 17 -11.22 18.59 -18.59
N GLY A 18 -11.76 18.42 -19.81
CA GLY A 18 -13.17 18.07 -20.01
C GLY A 18 -14.12 19.20 -19.62
N LEU A 19 -13.68 20.46 -19.71
CA LEU A 19 -14.51 21.62 -19.34
C LEU A 19 -15.68 21.82 -20.33
N ASP A 20 -15.53 21.30 -21.54
CA ASP A 20 -16.57 21.18 -22.58
C ASP A 20 -17.52 19.99 -22.36
N ARG A 21 -17.39 19.26 -21.24
CA ARG A 21 -18.26 18.15 -20.85
C ARG A 21 -19.01 18.46 -19.57
N LEU A 22 -20.21 17.89 -19.45
CA LEU A 22 -21.03 17.95 -18.25
C LEU A 22 -20.74 16.73 -17.38
N PHE A 23 -20.44 16.97 -16.10
CA PHE A 23 -20.24 15.92 -15.11
C PHE A 23 -21.25 16.03 -13.96
N LEU A 24 -21.58 14.89 -13.33
CA LEU A 24 -22.36 14.83 -12.11
C LEU A 24 -21.66 13.93 -11.08
N GLU A 25 -21.44 14.46 -9.88
CA GLU A 25 -20.98 13.66 -8.74
C GLU A 25 -22.18 12.97 -8.09
N CYS A 26 -22.21 11.64 -8.12
CA CYS A 26 -23.26 10.83 -7.49
C CYS A 26 -22.72 9.42 -7.19
N ASP A 27 -23.14 8.82 -6.07
CA ASP A 27 -22.68 7.50 -5.61
C ASP A 27 -21.16 7.35 -5.57
N THR A 28 -20.46 8.39 -5.09
CA THR A 28 -18.98 8.48 -5.03
C THR A 28 -18.28 8.32 -6.39
N HIS A 29 -18.99 8.59 -7.50
CA HIS A 29 -18.46 8.55 -8.86
C HIS A 29 -18.75 9.84 -9.63
N MET A 30 -17.83 10.24 -10.52
CA MET A 30 -18.03 11.38 -11.44
C MET A 30 -18.47 10.91 -12.82
N TRP A 31 -19.78 10.96 -13.05
CA TRP A 31 -20.43 10.54 -14.28
C TRP A 31 -20.32 11.58 -15.38
N ARG A 32 -19.87 11.19 -16.57
CA ARG A 32 -19.87 12.08 -17.75
C ARG A 32 -21.20 11.99 -18.49
N LEU A 33 -21.99 13.05 -18.45
CA LEU A 33 -23.37 13.05 -18.97
C LEU A 33 -23.50 13.48 -20.44
N GLY A 34 -22.51 14.19 -20.97
CA GLY A 34 -22.54 14.66 -22.36
C GLY A 34 -21.73 15.94 -22.56
N ASP A 35 -22.00 16.59 -23.69
CA ASP A 35 -21.27 17.78 -24.11
C ASP A 35 -22.01 19.04 -23.66
N ARG A 36 -21.25 20.11 -23.42
CA ARG A 36 -21.80 21.44 -23.13
C ARG A 36 -20.98 22.53 -23.82
N LYS A 37 -21.61 23.69 -24.03
CA LYS A 37 -20.93 24.86 -24.58
C LYS A 37 -20.16 25.60 -23.50
N ILE A 38 -19.02 26.18 -23.87
CA ILE A 38 -18.29 27.14 -23.03
C ILE A 38 -19.05 28.47 -23.07
N PRO A 39 -19.30 29.14 -21.92
CA PRO A 39 -19.98 30.43 -21.89
C PRO A 39 -19.20 31.49 -22.67
N GLU A 40 -19.92 32.30 -23.46
CA GLU A 40 -19.35 33.42 -24.20
C GLU A 40 -19.18 34.65 -23.29
N GLY A 41 -18.30 35.57 -23.69
CA GLY A 41 -18.09 36.85 -23.00
C GLY A 41 -17.17 36.80 -21.78
N ILE A 42 -16.58 35.64 -21.46
CA ILE A 42 -15.59 35.48 -20.39
C ILE A 42 -14.35 34.75 -20.89
N THR A 43 -13.20 35.01 -20.25
CA THR A 43 -11.98 34.23 -20.46
C THR A 43 -11.96 33.05 -19.51
N LEU A 44 -11.97 31.84 -20.05
CA LEU A 44 -11.76 30.63 -19.26
C LEU A 44 -10.26 30.35 -19.15
N ASP A 45 -9.74 30.25 -17.93
CA ASP A 45 -8.37 29.79 -17.65
C ASP A 45 -8.34 28.79 -16.49
N GLY A 46 -7.18 28.14 -16.30
CA GLY A 46 -6.96 27.22 -15.18
C GLY A 46 -5.54 26.71 -15.07
N GLY A 47 -5.29 25.85 -14.10
CA GLY A 47 -4.01 25.20 -13.86
C GLY A 47 -4.02 24.45 -12.54
N SER A 48 -3.18 24.86 -11.60
CA SER A 48 -3.09 24.21 -10.28
C SER A 48 -4.28 24.58 -9.39
N ASP A 49 -4.89 23.59 -8.75
CA ASP A 49 -5.87 23.71 -7.66
C ASP A 49 -5.26 24.10 -6.31
N TRP A 50 -3.94 24.09 -6.18
CA TRP A 50 -3.22 24.66 -5.04
C TRP A 50 -2.89 26.14 -5.28
N PHE A 51 -3.38 27.03 -4.41
CA PHE A 51 -3.24 28.48 -4.54
C PHE A 51 -3.15 29.19 -3.18
N LEU A 52 -2.98 30.52 -3.19
CA LEU A 52 -3.15 31.40 -2.02
C LEU A 52 -4.02 32.60 -2.42
N LEU A 53 -5.18 32.74 -1.77
CA LEU A 53 -6.13 33.82 -2.03
C LEU A 53 -6.15 34.80 -0.85
N ASN A 54 -6.24 36.09 -1.13
CA ASN A 54 -6.39 37.09 -0.08
C ASN A 54 -7.86 37.17 0.37
N ARG A 55 -8.08 37.66 1.59
CA ARG A 55 -9.43 37.77 2.19
C ARG A 55 -10.42 38.53 1.30
N LYS A 56 -10.01 39.64 0.68
CA LYS A 56 -10.88 40.48 -0.16
C LYS A 56 -11.47 39.70 -1.34
N PHE A 57 -10.64 38.94 -2.05
CA PHE A 57 -11.11 38.13 -3.17
C PHE A 57 -12.00 36.96 -2.70
N VAL A 58 -11.66 36.35 -1.56
CA VAL A 58 -12.51 35.30 -0.97
C VAL A 58 -13.90 35.87 -0.59
N GLU A 59 -13.96 37.04 0.04
CA GLU A 59 -15.22 37.72 0.36
C GLU A 59 -16.05 38.01 -0.90
N TYR A 60 -15.41 38.46 -1.99
CA TYR A 60 -16.07 38.63 -3.29
C TYR A 60 -16.67 37.32 -3.82
N VAL A 61 -15.89 36.23 -3.85
CA VAL A 61 -16.36 34.92 -4.33
C VAL A 61 -17.52 34.37 -3.48
N ILE A 62 -17.49 34.58 -2.16
CA ILE A 62 -18.53 34.07 -1.26
C ILE A 62 -19.81 34.90 -1.38
N PHE A 63 -19.71 36.23 -1.24
CA PHE A 63 -20.85 37.11 -0.99
C PHE A 63 -21.34 37.88 -2.22
N SER A 64 -20.58 37.97 -3.31
CA SER A 64 -21.08 38.62 -4.53
C SER A 64 -22.25 37.84 -5.12
N SER A 65 -23.28 38.57 -5.52
CA SER A 65 -24.44 38.09 -6.27
C SER A 65 -24.43 38.56 -7.73
N ASP A 66 -23.28 39.07 -8.22
CA ASP A 66 -23.15 39.46 -9.61
C ASP A 66 -23.31 38.27 -10.57
N ASP A 67 -23.45 38.61 -11.85
CA ASP A 67 -23.72 37.65 -12.92
C ASP A 67 -22.58 36.62 -13.07
N LEU A 68 -21.33 37.05 -12.96
CA LEU A 68 -20.14 36.20 -13.10
C LEU A 68 -20.11 35.13 -12.01
N VAL A 69 -20.14 35.52 -10.74
CA VAL A 69 -20.02 34.60 -9.61
C VAL A 69 -21.20 33.64 -9.57
N THR A 70 -22.41 34.14 -9.81
CA THR A 70 -23.63 33.32 -9.80
C THR A 70 -23.59 32.25 -10.91
N LYS A 71 -23.25 32.63 -12.14
CA LYS A 71 -23.18 31.69 -13.28
C LYS A 71 -22.00 30.73 -13.16
N MET A 72 -20.84 31.19 -12.68
CA MET A 72 -19.66 30.33 -12.51
C MET A 72 -19.89 29.29 -11.41
N LYS A 73 -20.52 29.63 -10.28
CA LYS A 73 -20.90 28.63 -9.26
C LYS A 73 -21.76 27.52 -9.89
N ARG A 74 -22.79 27.89 -10.67
CA ARG A 74 -23.65 26.91 -11.36
C ARG A 74 -22.90 26.07 -12.39
N PHE A 75 -22.06 26.69 -13.22
CA PHE A 75 -21.27 25.98 -14.23
C PHE A 75 -20.34 24.95 -13.59
N TYR A 76 -19.66 25.34 -12.50
CA TYR A 76 -18.68 24.51 -11.81
C TYR A 76 -19.28 23.45 -10.89
N SER A 77 -20.55 23.54 -10.51
CA SER A 77 -21.28 22.44 -9.85
C SER A 77 -21.36 21.15 -10.68
N TYR A 78 -21.19 21.25 -12.01
CA TYR A 78 -21.26 20.12 -12.93
C TYR A 78 -19.98 19.96 -13.76
N THR A 79 -18.83 20.21 -13.14
CA THR A 79 -17.52 20.25 -13.79
C THR A 79 -16.54 19.29 -13.12
N LEU A 80 -15.79 18.53 -13.92
CA LEU A 80 -14.66 17.73 -13.44
C LEU A 80 -13.49 18.64 -13.03
N LEU A 81 -12.80 18.29 -11.94
CA LEU A 81 -11.65 19.05 -11.41
C LEU A 81 -11.97 20.56 -11.26
N PRO A 82 -13.08 20.94 -10.62
CA PRO A 82 -13.60 22.31 -10.69
C PRO A 82 -12.63 23.34 -10.10
N ALA A 83 -11.91 22.98 -9.04
CA ALA A 83 -10.93 23.83 -8.38
C ALA A 83 -9.70 24.17 -9.25
N GLU A 84 -9.42 23.39 -10.31
CA GLU A 84 -8.31 23.65 -11.22
C GLU A 84 -8.60 24.80 -12.20
N SER A 85 -9.82 25.35 -12.27
CA SER A 85 -10.12 26.48 -13.18
C SER A 85 -11.15 27.49 -12.68
N PHE A 86 -11.99 27.14 -11.69
CA PHE A 86 -13.01 28.06 -11.15
C PHE A 86 -12.38 29.38 -10.66
N PHE A 87 -11.34 29.29 -9.83
CA PHE A 87 -10.76 30.49 -9.20
C PHE A 87 -9.99 31.35 -10.20
N HIS A 88 -9.33 30.75 -11.19
CA HIS A 88 -8.68 31.48 -12.29
C HIS A 88 -9.71 32.23 -13.10
N THR A 89 -10.74 31.52 -13.58
CA THR A 89 -11.81 32.09 -14.40
C THR A 89 -12.55 33.20 -13.67
N VAL A 90 -12.91 33.01 -12.39
CA VAL A 90 -13.56 34.08 -11.62
C VAL A 90 -12.61 35.26 -11.41
N LEU A 91 -11.35 35.03 -11.05
CA LEU A 91 -10.42 36.13 -10.78
C LEU A 91 -10.16 37.00 -12.00
N GLU A 92 -9.85 36.38 -13.15
CA GLU A 92 -9.50 37.09 -14.39
C GLU A 92 -10.65 37.93 -14.95
N ASN A 93 -11.90 37.53 -14.69
CA ASN A 93 -13.08 38.24 -15.17
C ASN A 93 -13.73 39.14 -14.09
N SER A 94 -13.16 39.21 -12.89
CA SER A 94 -13.70 40.00 -11.77
C SER A 94 -13.08 41.41 -11.68
N PRO A 95 -13.63 42.30 -10.84
CA PRO A 95 -12.97 43.56 -10.45
C PRO A 95 -11.60 43.40 -9.76
N HIS A 96 -11.18 42.16 -9.47
CA HIS A 96 -9.91 41.84 -8.84
C HIS A 96 -8.85 41.30 -9.81
N CYS A 97 -9.07 41.34 -11.13
CA CYS A 97 -8.19 40.78 -12.15
C CYS A 97 -6.72 41.22 -12.03
N ASP A 98 -6.46 42.52 -11.77
CA ASP A 98 -5.12 43.08 -11.61
C ASP A 98 -4.35 42.57 -10.37
N SER A 99 -5.01 41.81 -9.49
CA SER A 99 -4.38 41.24 -8.30
C SER A 99 -3.82 39.83 -8.52
N MET A 100 -3.94 39.27 -9.73
CA MET A 100 -3.44 37.94 -10.06
C MET A 100 -1.91 37.95 -10.21
N VAL A 101 -1.26 36.98 -9.57
CA VAL A 101 0.16 36.66 -9.76
C VAL A 101 0.21 35.22 -10.27
N ASP A 102 0.76 35.01 -11.47
CA ASP A 102 0.89 33.69 -12.12
C ASP A 102 2.04 32.83 -11.52
N ASN A 103 1.98 32.66 -10.21
CA ASN A 103 2.81 31.77 -9.41
C ASN A 103 2.03 31.41 -8.15
N ASN A 104 1.71 30.13 -7.95
CA ASN A 104 1.02 29.66 -6.75
C ASN A 104 1.94 29.39 -5.55
N LEU A 105 3.24 29.72 -5.67
CA LEU A 105 4.26 29.51 -4.65
C LEU A 105 4.51 28.03 -4.29
N ARG A 106 4.16 27.10 -5.19
CA ARG A 106 4.33 25.65 -5.00
C ARG A 106 5.39 25.05 -5.92
N ILE A 107 6.01 23.97 -5.45
CA ILE A 107 6.71 22.99 -6.27
C ILE A 107 5.87 21.71 -6.32
N THR A 108 5.38 21.35 -7.50
CA THR A 108 4.61 20.11 -7.71
C THR A 108 5.44 19.13 -8.52
N ASN A 109 5.68 17.93 -7.99
CA ASN A 109 6.57 16.93 -8.59
C ASN A 109 5.91 16.16 -9.76
N TRP A 110 5.65 16.85 -10.87
CA TRP A 110 5.08 16.22 -12.05
C TRP A 110 6.11 15.38 -12.82
N ASN A 111 5.93 14.06 -12.84
CA ASN A 111 6.57 13.17 -13.81
C ASN A 111 5.50 12.39 -14.59
N ARG A 112 5.12 12.92 -15.76
CA ARG A 112 4.02 12.38 -16.57
C ARG A 112 4.25 10.95 -17.07
N LYS A 113 5.51 10.50 -17.18
CA LYS A 113 5.81 9.11 -17.59
C LYS A 113 5.30 8.08 -16.57
N LEU A 114 5.24 8.47 -15.29
CA LEU A 114 4.80 7.63 -14.18
C LEU A 114 3.41 8.02 -13.68
N GLY A 115 3.12 9.31 -13.53
CA GLY A 115 1.90 9.80 -12.89
C GLY A 115 0.62 9.82 -13.75
N CYS A 116 0.73 9.63 -15.07
CA CYS A 116 -0.41 9.63 -16.00
C CYS A 116 -0.71 8.21 -16.51
N LYS A 117 -1.43 7.41 -15.70
CA LYS A 117 -1.75 6.00 -16.02
C LYS A 117 -3.26 5.73 -16.13
N CYS A 118 -4.09 6.78 -16.11
CA CYS A 118 -5.54 6.66 -16.04
C CYS A 118 -6.01 5.82 -14.84
N GLN A 119 -5.29 5.92 -13.72
CA GLN A 119 -5.50 5.10 -12.52
C GLN A 119 -6.85 5.33 -11.84
N TYR A 120 -7.53 6.45 -12.12
CA TYR A 120 -8.80 6.85 -11.51
C TYR A 120 -10.03 6.47 -12.33
N LYS A 121 -9.89 5.66 -13.39
CA LYS A 121 -10.99 5.32 -14.30
C LYS A 121 -12.20 4.66 -13.62
N HIS A 122 -11.99 4.06 -12.45
CA HIS A 122 -13.05 3.43 -11.64
C HIS A 122 -13.77 4.41 -10.70
N ILE A 123 -13.30 5.67 -10.59
CA ILE A 123 -13.89 6.73 -9.75
C ILE A 123 -14.47 7.86 -10.64
N VAL A 124 -13.87 8.09 -11.81
CA VAL A 124 -14.27 9.16 -12.72
C VAL A 124 -14.25 8.69 -14.17
N ASP A 125 -15.20 9.16 -14.97
CA ASP A 125 -15.30 8.89 -16.41
C ASP A 125 -14.28 9.69 -17.25
N TRP A 126 -13.03 9.76 -16.77
CA TRP A 126 -11.94 10.53 -17.39
C TRP A 126 -10.57 9.98 -17.00
N CYS A 127 -9.54 10.30 -17.78
CA CYS A 127 -8.16 9.95 -17.44
C CYS A 127 -7.44 11.13 -16.79
N GLY A 128 -7.12 10.98 -15.51
CA GLY A 128 -6.32 11.93 -14.74
C GLY A 128 -4.82 11.61 -14.68
N CYS A 129 -4.07 12.55 -14.14
CA CYS A 129 -2.67 12.38 -13.74
C CYS A 129 -2.50 12.81 -12.27
N SER A 130 -1.46 12.32 -11.62
CA SER A 130 -1.07 12.82 -10.29
C SER A 130 0.43 13.04 -10.17
N PRO A 131 0.87 14.00 -9.33
CA PRO A 131 2.28 14.18 -9.03
C PRO A 131 2.87 12.95 -8.32
N ASN A 132 4.17 12.74 -8.53
CA ASN A 132 4.96 11.73 -7.84
C ASN A 132 5.37 12.19 -6.45
N ASP A 133 5.77 11.24 -5.63
CA ASP A 133 6.40 11.55 -4.34
C ASP A 133 7.86 11.97 -4.53
N PHE A 134 8.32 12.92 -3.73
CA PHE A 134 9.73 13.32 -3.71
C PHE A 134 10.62 12.22 -3.14
N LYS A 135 11.88 12.22 -3.56
CA LYS A 135 12.93 11.30 -3.09
C LYS A 135 14.16 12.09 -2.62
N PRO A 136 15.15 11.47 -1.93
CA PRO A 136 16.35 12.17 -1.45
C PRO A 136 17.10 12.92 -2.56
N ALA A 137 17.13 12.34 -3.77
CA ALA A 137 17.74 12.97 -4.95
C ALA A 137 17.09 14.30 -5.37
N ASP A 138 15.85 14.56 -4.96
CA ASP A 138 15.12 15.79 -5.28
C ASP A 138 15.42 16.96 -4.34
N PHE A 139 16.16 16.76 -3.24
CA PHE A 139 16.34 17.77 -2.20
C PHE A 139 16.84 19.13 -2.75
N HIS A 140 17.79 19.10 -3.68
CA HIS A 140 18.34 20.29 -4.33
C HIS A 140 17.27 21.18 -5.00
N ARG A 141 16.12 20.62 -5.40
CA ARG A 141 15.02 21.35 -6.05
C ARG A 141 14.32 22.30 -5.08
N PHE A 142 14.40 22.06 -3.77
CA PHE A 142 13.81 22.93 -2.76
C PHE A 142 14.61 24.21 -2.49
N GLN A 143 15.87 24.25 -2.94
CA GLN A 143 16.79 25.37 -2.74
C GLN A 143 16.86 26.31 -3.96
N GLN A 144 16.03 26.08 -4.98
CA GLN A 144 15.98 26.92 -6.17
C GLN A 144 15.55 28.35 -5.84
N THR A 145 16.14 29.34 -6.51
CA THR A 145 15.84 30.77 -6.32
C THR A 145 15.25 31.43 -7.57
N ALA A 146 14.93 30.64 -8.62
CA ALA A 146 14.42 31.17 -9.88
C ALA A 146 13.03 31.82 -9.74
N ARG A 147 12.21 31.34 -8.79
CA ARG A 147 10.95 31.98 -8.40
C ARG A 147 10.65 31.71 -6.92
N PRO A 148 9.88 32.58 -6.24
CA PRO A 148 9.44 32.31 -4.87
C PRO A 148 8.57 31.06 -4.77
N THR A 149 8.91 30.15 -3.85
CA THR A 149 8.17 28.94 -3.53
C THR A 149 8.28 28.63 -2.03
N PHE A 150 7.18 28.27 -1.38
CA PHE A 150 7.13 28.05 0.08
C PHE A 150 6.56 26.68 0.48
N PHE A 151 5.97 25.94 -0.47
CA PHE A 151 5.44 24.59 -0.22
C PHE A 151 5.74 23.67 -1.40
N ALA A 152 5.80 22.37 -1.15
CA ALA A 152 6.00 21.36 -2.17
C ALA A 152 5.07 20.15 -1.96
N ARG A 153 4.79 19.40 -3.04
CA ARG A 153 4.05 18.12 -2.99
C ARG A 153 4.41 17.16 -4.14
N LYS A 154 4.32 15.84 -3.96
CA LYS A 154 3.80 15.10 -2.78
C LYS A 154 4.91 14.47 -1.93
N PHE A 155 4.57 14.15 -0.69
CA PHE A 155 5.41 13.41 0.25
C PHE A 155 4.53 12.32 0.88
N GLU A 156 5.00 11.08 0.90
CA GLU A 156 4.32 9.94 1.52
C GLU A 156 5.37 9.17 2.34
N ALA A 157 5.20 9.09 3.67
CA ALA A 157 6.21 8.51 4.56
C ALA A 157 6.41 6.99 4.33
N VAL A 158 5.34 6.27 3.95
CA VAL A 158 5.41 4.87 3.52
C VAL A 158 6.15 4.65 2.19
N VAL A 159 6.40 5.73 1.43
CA VAL A 159 7.10 5.70 0.13
C VAL A 159 8.56 6.17 0.27
N ASN A 160 8.79 7.28 0.97
CA ASN A 160 10.11 7.74 1.37
C ASN A 160 10.01 8.82 2.47
N GLN A 161 10.40 8.47 3.69
CA GLN A 161 10.46 9.39 4.83
C GLN A 161 11.81 10.12 4.91
N GLU A 162 12.90 9.59 4.33
CA GLU A 162 14.22 10.23 4.38
C GLU A 162 14.18 11.68 3.89
N ILE A 163 13.56 11.94 2.73
CA ILE A 163 13.44 13.30 2.18
C ILE A 163 12.61 14.24 3.07
N ILE A 164 11.63 13.70 3.81
CA ILE A 164 10.80 14.45 4.75
C ILE A 164 11.68 14.91 5.92
N GLY A 165 12.46 13.99 6.49
CA GLY A 165 13.42 14.30 7.56
C GLY A 165 14.48 15.31 7.13
N GLN A 166 15.09 15.12 5.96
CA GLN A 166 16.05 16.07 5.40
C GLN A 166 15.47 17.48 5.28
N LEU A 167 14.23 17.61 4.80
CA LEU A 167 13.56 18.89 4.64
C LEU A 167 13.23 19.54 6.00
N ASP A 168 12.70 18.80 6.97
CA ASP A 168 12.39 19.36 8.30
C ASP A 168 13.65 19.84 9.03
N TYR A 169 14.71 19.03 9.04
CA TYR A 169 15.96 19.38 9.72
C TYR A 169 16.67 20.56 9.05
N TYR A 170 16.57 20.67 7.72
CA TYR A 170 17.09 21.82 7.00
C TYR A 170 16.35 23.12 7.37
N LEU A 171 15.03 23.05 7.55
CA LEU A 171 14.21 24.23 7.85
C LEU A 171 14.27 24.65 9.33
N TYR A 172 14.32 23.69 10.26
CA TYR A 172 14.11 23.93 11.70
C TYR A 172 15.21 23.36 12.60
N GLY A 173 16.33 22.90 12.02
CA GLY A 173 17.46 22.32 12.75
C GLY A 173 17.22 20.87 13.19
N ASN A 174 18.29 20.21 13.64
CA ASN A 174 18.21 18.83 14.12
C ASN A 174 17.46 18.72 15.46
N TYR A 175 16.84 17.58 15.70
CA TYR A 175 16.41 17.18 17.03
C TYR A 175 17.63 16.95 17.96
N PRO A 176 17.46 17.03 19.29
CA PRO A 176 18.51 16.70 20.25
C PRO A 176 19.11 15.31 20.04
N SER A 177 20.39 15.16 20.39
CA SER A 177 21.05 13.85 20.32
C SER A 177 20.34 12.83 21.23
N GLY A 178 20.10 11.63 20.71
CA GLY A 178 19.41 10.57 21.44
C GLY A 178 17.88 10.60 21.34
N THR A 179 17.28 11.54 20.61
CA THR A 179 15.83 11.51 20.34
C THR A 179 15.44 10.21 19.59
N PRO A 180 14.52 9.39 20.14
CA PRO A 180 14.09 8.14 19.53
C PRO A 180 13.15 8.38 18.33
N GLY A 181 12.83 7.32 17.59
CA GLY A 181 11.76 7.33 16.57
C GLY A 181 12.06 8.11 15.28
N LEU A 182 13.15 8.88 15.20
CA LEU A 182 13.43 9.78 14.05
C LEU A 182 13.51 9.08 12.68
N ARG A 183 13.92 7.81 12.65
CA ARG A 183 14.00 6.99 11.42
C ARG A 183 12.87 5.97 11.28
N SER A 184 11.98 5.91 12.26
CA SER A 184 10.85 5.00 12.29
C SER A 184 9.60 5.71 11.75
N TYR A 185 8.65 4.94 11.23
CA TYR A 185 7.32 5.44 10.88
C TYR A 185 6.28 4.37 11.21
N TRP A 186 5.17 4.81 11.78
CA TRP A 186 4.03 3.98 12.15
C TRP A 186 2.77 4.52 11.48
N GLU A 187 2.02 3.66 10.82
CA GLU A 187 0.76 4.02 10.16
C GLU A 187 -0.32 3.03 10.59
N ASN A 188 -1.37 3.51 11.26
CA ASN A 188 -2.52 2.69 11.61
C ASN A 188 -3.32 2.35 10.34
N ILE A 189 -3.60 1.06 10.15
CA ILE A 189 -4.39 0.52 9.02
C ILE A 189 -5.64 -0.23 9.48
N TYR A 190 -5.88 -0.29 10.79
CA TYR A 190 -7.08 -0.83 11.41
C TYR A 190 -7.16 -0.36 12.86
N ASP A 191 -8.34 0.13 13.26
CA ASP A 191 -8.66 0.49 14.63
C ASP A 191 -10.01 -0.12 15.04
N GLU A 192 -10.10 -0.62 16.27
CA GLU A 192 -11.27 -1.31 16.80
C GLU A 192 -12.61 -0.55 16.61
N PRO A 193 -12.68 0.79 16.77
CA PRO A 193 -13.92 1.55 16.59
C PRO A 193 -14.55 1.42 15.19
N ASP A 194 -13.76 1.14 14.16
CA ASP A 194 -14.27 0.93 12.80
C ASP A 194 -14.95 -0.44 12.63
N GLY A 195 -14.75 -1.35 13.59
CA GLY A 195 -15.32 -2.68 13.63
C GLY A 195 -14.72 -3.63 12.59
N ILE A 196 -14.83 -4.95 12.84
CA ILE A 196 -14.26 -5.99 11.96
C ILE A 196 -14.88 -6.05 10.56
N HIS A 197 -16.02 -5.40 10.35
CA HIS A 197 -16.70 -5.35 9.04
C HIS A 197 -15.97 -4.43 8.04
N SER A 198 -15.14 -3.51 8.52
CA SER A 198 -14.25 -2.69 7.67
C SER A 198 -13.10 -3.51 7.07
N LEU A 199 -12.65 -4.56 7.76
CA LEU A 199 -11.63 -5.50 7.28
C LEU A 199 -12.20 -6.48 6.26
N SER A 200 -11.36 -7.12 5.46
CA SER A 200 -11.73 -8.31 4.66
C SER A 200 -11.52 -9.61 5.45
N ASP A 201 -12.10 -10.73 5.00
CA ASP A 201 -11.89 -12.04 5.63
C ASP A 201 -10.43 -12.50 5.57
N VAL A 202 -9.69 -12.11 4.51
CA VAL A 202 -8.24 -12.36 4.35
C VAL A 202 -7.46 -11.67 5.46
N ILE A 203 -7.69 -10.37 5.62
CA ILE A 203 -6.98 -9.53 6.57
C ILE A 203 -7.31 -9.95 8.01
N LEU A 204 -8.59 -10.20 8.31
CA LEU A 204 -9.01 -10.69 9.62
C LEU A 204 -8.36 -12.04 9.96
N THR A 205 -8.36 -12.99 9.03
CA THR A 205 -7.69 -14.29 9.23
C THR A 205 -6.19 -14.13 9.53
N MET A 206 -5.50 -13.29 8.75
CA MET A 206 -4.05 -13.07 8.91
C MET A 206 -3.71 -12.38 10.23
N TYR A 207 -4.44 -11.33 10.62
CA TYR A 207 -4.17 -10.62 11.86
C TYR A 207 -4.40 -11.51 13.10
N HIS A 208 -5.44 -12.35 13.08
CA HIS A 208 -5.63 -13.37 14.12
C HIS A 208 -4.47 -14.36 14.19
N SER A 209 -3.96 -14.81 13.04
CA SER A 209 -2.78 -15.70 13.01
C SER A 209 -1.52 -15.01 13.53
N PHE A 210 -1.33 -13.73 13.23
CA PHE A 210 -0.21 -12.94 13.74
C PHE A 210 -0.26 -12.75 15.26
N SER A 211 -1.43 -12.47 15.84
CA SER A 211 -1.61 -12.45 17.30
C SER A 211 -1.19 -13.78 17.93
N ARG A 212 -1.68 -14.92 17.40
CA ARG A 212 -1.32 -16.26 17.90
C ARG A 212 0.16 -16.59 17.70
N LEU A 213 0.80 -16.07 16.65
CA LEU A 213 2.24 -16.22 16.45
C LEU A 213 3.04 -15.49 17.57
N GLY A 214 2.58 -14.32 18.00
CA GLY A 214 3.13 -13.59 19.14
C GLY A 214 2.96 -14.33 20.47
N LEU A 215 1.76 -14.88 20.72
CA LEU A 215 1.50 -15.66 21.94
C LEU A 215 2.39 -16.90 22.03
N ARG A 216 2.59 -17.63 20.93
CA ARG A 216 3.53 -18.76 20.86
C ARG A 216 4.97 -18.31 21.13
N ARG A 217 5.36 -17.14 20.64
CA ARG A 217 6.68 -16.58 20.93
C ARG A 217 6.87 -16.28 22.42
N ALA A 218 5.88 -15.65 23.07
CA ALA A 218 5.91 -15.40 24.51
C ALA A 218 6.14 -16.70 25.29
N GLU A 219 5.36 -17.75 24.99
CA GLU A 219 5.49 -19.06 25.63
C GLU A 219 6.91 -19.64 25.46
N THR A 220 7.46 -19.60 24.25
CA THR A 220 8.81 -20.15 23.98
C THR A 220 9.97 -19.32 24.51
N SER A 221 9.75 -18.05 24.84
CA SER A 221 10.79 -17.14 25.33
C SER A 221 11.14 -17.35 26.80
N LEU A 222 10.24 -17.96 27.58
CA LEU A 222 10.50 -18.30 28.97
C LEU A 222 11.09 -19.71 29.06
N HIS A 223 12.35 -19.79 29.48
CA HIS A 223 13.00 -21.06 29.82
C HIS A 223 12.79 -21.35 31.31
N THR A 224 11.90 -22.29 31.61
CA THR A 224 11.60 -22.73 32.99
C THR A 224 11.29 -24.23 33.00
N ASP A 225 11.67 -24.91 34.07
CA ASP A 225 11.32 -26.32 34.33
C ASP A 225 9.95 -26.46 35.04
N GLY A 226 9.39 -25.34 35.53
CA GLY A 226 8.10 -25.28 36.23
C GLY A 226 6.95 -24.77 35.36
N ASP A 227 5.90 -24.25 36.00
CA ASP A 227 4.75 -23.67 35.28
C ASP A 227 5.18 -22.44 34.44
N ASN A 228 4.86 -22.47 33.15
CA ASN A 228 5.19 -21.39 32.23
C ASN A 228 4.16 -20.24 32.36
N SER A 229 4.57 -19.16 33.03
CA SER A 229 3.77 -17.95 33.24
C SER A 229 3.63 -17.05 32.01
N CYS A 230 4.14 -17.47 30.86
CA CYS A 230 4.00 -16.80 29.57
C CYS A 230 3.09 -17.57 28.61
N ARG A 231 2.21 -18.44 29.13
CA ARG A 231 1.15 -19.11 28.37
C ARG A 231 -0.09 -18.25 28.31
N TYR A 232 -0.65 -18.10 27.11
CA TYR A 232 -1.78 -17.20 26.86
C TYR A 232 -2.89 -17.88 26.06
N TYR A 233 -4.13 -17.47 26.32
CA TYR A 233 -5.28 -17.79 25.49
C TYR A 233 -5.80 -16.51 24.80
N PRO A 234 -5.92 -16.48 23.46
CA PRO A 234 -6.35 -15.28 22.74
C PRO A 234 -7.81 -14.92 23.04
N MET A 235 -8.10 -13.62 23.15
CA MET A 235 -9.44 -13.13 23.47
C MET A 235 -9.91 -12.09 22.43
N GLY A 236 -11.11 -12.27 21.90
CA GLY A 236 -11.73 -11.31 20.99
C GLY A 236 -11.04 -11.20 19.64
N HIS A 237 -11.05 -9.99 19.07
CA HIS A 237 -10.40 -9.65 17.81
C HIS A 237 -9.20 -8.73 18.06
N PRO A 238 -8.30 -8.53 17.06
CA PRO A 238 -7.30 -7.49 17.13
C PRO A 238 -7.92 -6.12 17.49
N VAL A 239 -7.20 -5.32 18.27
CA VAL A 239 -7.63 -3.99 18.73
C VAL A 239 -7.16 -2.93 17.76
N SER A 240 -5.91 -3.00 17.32
CA SER A 240 -5.39 -2.12 16.27
C SER A 240 -4.24 -2.79 15.54
N VAL A 241 -3.99 -2.35 14.30
CA VAL A 241 -2.86 -2.82 13.49
C VAL A 241 -2.13 -1.65 12.85
N GLN A 242 -0.80 -1.66 12.98
CA GLN A 242 0.06 -0.65 12.37
C GLN A 242 1.03 -1.28 11.36
N LEU A 243 1.26 -0.59 10.26
CA LEU A 243 2.47 -0.77 9.47
C LEU A 243 3.65 -0.18 10.24
N TYR A 244 4.77 -0.91 10.29
CA TYR A 244 5.99 -0.40 10.89
C TYR A 244 7.10 -0.32 9.83
N PHE A 245 7.70 0.87 9.70
CA PHE A 245 8.84 1.13 8.84
C PHE A 245 10.03 1.61 9.67
N LEU A 246 11.23 1.18 9.28
CA LEU A 246 12.49 1.65 9.83
C LEU A 246 13.47 1.94 8.70
N ALA A 247 13.85 3.21 8.57
CA ALA A 247 14.72 3.71 7.52
C ALA A 247 14.23 3.31 6.11
N ASP A 248 13.00 3.72 5.77
CA ASP A 248 12.32 3.47 4.48
C ASP A 248 12.21 1.99 4.09
N ARG A 249 12.29 1.08 5.07
CA ARG A 249 12.10 -0.36 4.87
C ARG A 249 10.94 -0.85 5.74
N PHE A 250 9.99 -1.53 5.10
CA PHE A 250 8.91 -2.21 5.77
C PHE A 250 9.46 -3.29 6.71
N GLN A 251 9.08 -3.21 7.99
CA GLN A 251 9.47 -4.15 9.04
C GLN A 251 8.35 -5.13 9.38
N GLY A 252 7.16 -4.97 8.79
CA GLY A 252 6.01 -5.83 9.04
C GLY A 252 4.89 -5.11 9.79
N PHE A 253 4.11 -5.88 10.54
CA PHE A 253 2.93 -5.39 11.24
C PHE A 253 3.14 -5.40 12.75
N LEU A 254 2.55 -4.41 13.42
CA LEU A 254 2.32 -4.41 14.87
C LEU A 254 0.84 -4.69 15.09
N ILE A 255 0.53 -5.70 15.90
CA ILE A 255 -0.84 -6.10 16.18
C ILE A 255 -1.07 -5.96 17.68
N LYS A 256 -1.94 -5.05 18.08
CA LYS A 256 -2.41 -4.94 19.45
C LYS A 256 -3.59 -5.88 19.65
N HIS A 257 -3.57 -6.70 20.70
CA HIS A 257 -4.61 -7.70 20.97
C HIS A 257 -4.73 -8.02 22.47
N HIS A 258 -5.85 -8.65 22.83
CA HIS A 258 -6.12 -9.11 24.19
C HIS A 258 -5.87 -10.61 24.33
N ALA A 259 -5.29 -11.01 25.46
CA ALA A 259 -5.11 -12.41 25.78
C ALA A 259 -5.15 -12.66 27.29
N THR A 260 -5.68 -13.79 27.70
CA THR A 260 -5.69 -14.21 29.12
C THR A 260 -4.40 -14.95 29.42
N ASN A 261 -3.61 -14.43 30.37
CA ASN A 261 -2.47 -15.15 30.93
C ASN A 261 -2.99 -16.35 31.75
N LEU A 262 -2.58 -17.56 31.37
CA LEU A 262 -3.13 -18.79 31.92
C LEU A 262 -2.59 -19.16 33.31
N ALA A 263 -1.44 -18.62 33.72
CA ALA A 263 -0.89 -18.90 35.05
C ALA A 263 -1.61 -18.13 36.16
N VAL A 264 -2.07 -16.90 35.86
CA VAL A 264 -2.75 -16.03 36.82
C VAL A 264 -4.22 -15.78 36.52
N SER A 265 -4.73 -16.31 35.39
CA SER A 265 -6.10 -16.12 34.91
C SER A 265 -6.52 -14.65 34.79
N LYS A 266 -5.62 -13.80 34.31
CA LYS A 266 -5.86 -12.36 34.11
C LYS A 266 -5.79 -11.98 32.63
N LEU A 267 -6.67 -11.08 32.23
CA LEU A 267 -6.64 -10.47 30.90
C LEU A 267 -5.48 -9.47 30.83
N GLU A 268 -4.64 -9.61 29.80
CA GLU A 268 -3.55 -8.71 29.47
C GLU A 268 -3.77 -8.16 28.05
N THR A 269 -3.23 -6.97 27.80
CA THR A 269 -3.21 -6.34 26.47
C THR A 269 -1.78 -6.29 25.98
N LEU A 270 -1.54 -6.89 24.82
CA LEU A 270 -0.22 -7.10 24.25
C LEU A 270 -0.14 -6.43 22.89
N GLU A 271 1.08 -6.13 22.45
CA GLU A 271 1.38 -5.78 21.06
C GLU A 271 2.42 -6.76 20.52
N THR A 272 2.18 -7.31 19.34
CA THR A 272 3.08 -8.27 18.67
C THR A 272 3.64 -7.66 17.41
N TRP A 273 4.96 -7.67 17.27
CA TRP A 273 5.63 -7.35 16.02
C TRP A 273 5.88 -8.63 15.21
N VAL A 274 5.28 -8.70 14.02
CA VAL A 274 5.55 -9.75 13.03
C VAL A 274 6.25 -9.17 11.81
N MET A 275 7.27 -9.88 11.31
CA MET A 275 8.05 -9.49 10.13
C MET A 275 8.04 -10.61 9.08
N PRO A 276 7.91 -10.30 7.77
CA PRO A 276 7.99 -11.31 6.74
C PRO A 276 9.43 -11.81 6.59
N LYS A 277 9.60 -13.12 6.40
CA LYS A 277 10.89 -13.73 6.11
C LYS A 277 11.31 -13.37 4.68
N LYS A 278 12.62 -13.31 4.45
CA LYS A 278 13.17 -13.07 3.10
C LYS A 278 12.97 -14.31 2.24
N MET A 279 12.08 -14.23 1.26
CA MET A 279 11.73 -15.34 0.37
C MET A 279 12.43 -15.30 -0.99
N PHE A 280 12.87 -14.10 -1.43
CA PHE A 280 13.59 -13.94 -2.70
C PHE A 280 15.01 -14.50 -2.61
N LYS A 281 15.37 -15.34 -3.57
CA LYS A 281 16.68 -15.98 -3.69
C LYS A 281 17.16 -15.89 -5.14
N ILE A 282 18.39 -15.43 -5.32
CA ILE A 282 19.09 -15.50 -6.60
C ILE A 282 19.82 -16.86 -6.64
N ALA A 283 19.54 -17.66 -7.67
CA ALA A 283 20.37 -18.82 -7.99
C ALA A 283 21.67 -18.33 -8.64
N SER A 284 22.74 -19.15 -8.65
CA SER A 284 24.00 -18.77 -9.33
C SER A 284 23.73 -18.50 -10.81
N PRO A 285 23.55 -17.24 -11.25
CA PRO A 285 23.07 -16.97 -12.59
C PRO A 285 24.23 -17.21 -13.55
N PRO A 286 23.95 -17.57 -14.82
CA PRO A 286 25.00 -17.70 -15.82
C PRO A 286 25.72 -16.35 -16.00
N SER A 287 27.01 -16.39 -16.36
CA SER A 287 27.87 -15.19 -16.40
C SER A 287 27.39 -14.08 -17.35
N ASP A 288 26.52 -14.43 -18.30
CA ASP A 288 25.87 -13.53 -19.26
C ASP A 288 24.59 -12.87 -18.73
N PHE A 289 24.14 -13.22 -17.52
CA PHE A 289 22.91 -12.73 -16.91
C PHE A 289 23.14 -12.12 -15.51
N GLY A 290 22.89 -10.81 -15.38
CA GLY A 290 23.08 -10.10 -14.09
C GLY A 290 22.13 -8.93 -13.83
N ARG A 291 21.08 -8.76 -14.65
CA ARG A 291 20.20 -7.58 -14.56
C ARG A 291 19.13 -7.69 -13.47
N LEU A 292 18.67 -8.89 -13.13
CA LEU A 292 17.61 -9.06 -12.13
C LEU A 292 18.12 -8.65 -10.74
N GLN A 293 17.43 -7.69 -10.11
CA GLN A 293 17.77 -7.21 -8.76
C GLN A 293 16.83 -7.77 -7.70
N PHE A 294 15.53 -7.87 -8.03
CA PHE A 294 14.50 -8.26 -7.08
C PHE A 294 13.27 -8.80 -7.79
N SER A 295 12.51 -9.67 -7.12
CA SER A 295 11.19 -10.10 -7.58
C SER A 295 10.25 -10.32 -6.39
N GLU A 296 9.01 -9.87 -6.56
CA GLU A 296 7.99 -9.82 -5.53
C GLU A 296 6.61 -10.08 -6.12
N ILE A 297 5.75 -10.70 -5.31
CA ILE A 297 4.36 -11.00 -5.65
C ILE A 297 3.46 -10.26 -4.67
N GLY A 298 2.45 -9.59 -5.19
CA GLY A 298 1.52 -8.80 -4.38
C GLY A 298 0.24 -8.44 -5.12
N THR A 299 -0.57 -7.59 -4.50
CA THR A 299 -1.76 -6.96 -5.08
C THR A 299 -1.64 -5.45 -4.99
N ASP A 300 -2.49 -4.72 -5.71
CA ASP A 300 -2.57 -3.26 -5.63
C ASP A 300 -1.26 -2.57 -6.05
N TRP A 301 -0.77 -2.95 -7.24
CA TRP A 301 0.41 -2.34 -7.85
C TRP A 301 0.19 -0.86 -8.16
N ASP A 302 0.93 0.01 -7.47
CA ASP A 302 1.00 1.43 -7.78
C ASP A 302 2.02 1.66 -8.90
N ALA A 303 1.54 1.85 -10.12
CA ALA A 303 2.42 2.09 -11.28
C ALA A 303 3.16 3.44 -11.23
N LYS A 304 2.68 4.41 -10.42
CA LYS A 304 3.29 5.74 -10.27
C LYS A 304 4.51 5.66 -9.36
N GLU A 305 4.37 5.00 -8.21
CA GLU A 305 5.45 4.85 -7.21
C GLU A 305 6.24 3.54 -7.33
N ARG A 306 5.76 2.59 -8.15
CA ARG A 306 6.36 1.29 -8.45
C ARG A 306 6.53 0.41 -7.20
N ILE A 307 5.46 0.32 -6.41
CA ILE A 307 5.36 -0.49 -5.19
C ILE A 307 3.98 -1.17 -5.13
N PHE A 308 3.86 -2.24 -4.34
CA PHE A 308 2.55 -2.78 -3.95
C PHE A 308 2.01 -2.02 -2.74
N ARG A 309 0.75 -1.59 -2.78
CA ARG A 309 0.09 -0.93 -1.64
C ARG A 309 -0.41 -1.92 -0.59
N ASN A 310 -0.62 -3.19 -0.96
CA ASN A 310 -0.69 -4.30 -0.01
C ASN A 310 0.73 -4.64 0.49
N PHE A 311 1.28 -3.83 1.39
CA PHE A 311 2.67 -3.93 1.87
C PHE A 311 3.05 -5.29 2.46
N GLY A 312 2.08 -5.99 3.07
CA GLY A 312 2.29 -7.32 3.64
C GLY A 312 2.18 -8.45 2.62
N GLY A 313 1.75 -8.20 1.38
CA GLY A 313 1.43 -9.25 0.42
C GLY A 313 0.41 -10.26 0.98
N LEU A 314 -0.59 -9.76 1.72
CA LEU A 314 -1.62 -10.59 2.33
C LEU A 314 -2.63 -11.00 1.25
N ILE A 315 -2.63 -12.29 0.88
CA ILE A 315 -3.36 -12.83 -0.27
C ILE A 315 -4.22 -14.01 0.18
N GLY A 316 -5.51 -13.99 -0.17
CA GLY A 316 -6.46 -15.06 0.01
C GLY A 316 -6.73 -15.86 -1.27
N PRO A 317 -7.59 -16.90 -1.20
CA PRO A 317 -7.85 -17.79 -2.34
C PRO A 317 -8.54 -17.12 -3.52
N MET A 318 -9.22 -15.99 -3.32
CA MET A 318 -9.97 -15.28 -4.35
C MET A 318 -9.22 -14.07 -4.92
N ASP A 319 -8.02 -13.79 -4.45
CA ASP A 319 -7.21 -12.69 -4.95
C ASP A 319 -6.52 -13.05 -6.26
N GLU A 320 -6.22 -12.02 -7.06
CA GLU A 320 -5.52 -12.15 -8.34
C GLU A 320 -4.10 -11.57 -8.23
N PRO A 321 -3.08 -12.39 -7.90
CA PRO A 321 -1.73 -11.92 -7.62
C PRO A 321 -1.03 -11.38 -8.87
N VAL A 322 -0.21 -10.35 -8.67
CA VAL A 322 0.62 -9.73 -9.69
C VAL A 322 2.08 -10.06 -9.41
N GLY A 323 2.80 -10.54 -10.42
CA GLY A 323 4.24 -10.74 -10.32
C GLY A 323 5.01 -9.53 -10.82
N MET A 324 5.94 -9.02 -10.01
CA MET A 324 6.81 -7.89 -10.35
C MET A 324 8.29 -8.30 -10.33
N GLN A 325 9.07 -7.72 -11.23
CA GLN A 325 10.52 -7.87 -11.30
C GLN A 325 11.18 -6.49 -11.44
N LYS A 326 12.28 -6.29 -10.70
CA LYS A 326 13.13 -5.10 -10.76
C LYS A 326 14.45 -5.42 -11.47
N TRP A 327 14.86 -4.53 -12.35
CA TRP A 327 15.98 -4.71 -13.26
C TRP A 327 17.00 -3.58 -13.14
N GLY A 328 18.28 -3.94 -13.22
CA GLY A 328 19.38 -3.03 -13.50
C GLY A 328 19.49 -2.69 -14.98
N LYS A 329 20.38 -1.76 -15.29
CA LYS A 329 20.74 -1.40 -16.68
C LYS A 329 21.48 -2.55 -17.35
N GLY A 330 21.29 -2.73 -18.65
CA GLY A 330 22.01 -3.73 -19.45
C GLY A 330 21.34 -3.96 -20.81
N PRO A 331 21.84 -4.89 -21.64
CA PRO A 331 21.26 -5.20 -22.94
C PRO A 331 19.87 -5.83 -22.81
N ASN A 332 19.13 -5.86 -23.92
CA ASN A 332 17.84 -6.56 -23.98
C ASN A 332 18.03 -8.04 -23.66
N VAL A 333 17.14 -8.61 -22.86
CA VAL A 333 17.17 -10.03 -22.49
C VAL A 333 15.74 -10.55 -22.35
N THR A 334 15.53 -11.82 -22.69
CA THR A 334 14.23 -12.48 -22.50
C THR A 334 14.36 -13.47 -21.35
N VAL A 335 13.39 -13.48 -20.44
CA VAL A 335 13.34 -14.46 -19.35
C VAL A 335 12.00 -15.18 -19.34
N THR A 336 12.00 -16.41 -18.84
CA THR A 336 10.80 -17.23 -18.63
C THR A 336 10.38 -17.11 -17.17
N VAL A 337 9.11 -16.80 -16.92
CA VAL A 337 8.50 -16.76 -15.59
C VAL A 337 7.56 -17.95 -15.42
N ILE A 338 7.70 -18.68 -14.32
CA ILE A 338 6.92 -19.90 -14.04
C ILE A 338 6.25 -19.78 -12.68
N TRP A 339 4.93 -20.00 -12.66
CA TRP A 339 4.11 -19.99 -11.45
C TRP A 339 3.82 -21.42 -11.02
N VAL A 340 4.24 -21.77 -9.81
CA VAL A 340 4.11 -23.12 -9.25
C VAL A 340 3.28 -23.07 -7.98
N ASP A 341 2.22 -23.87 -7.93
CA ASP A 341 1.32 -23.96 -6.79
C ASP A 341 1.91 -24.80 -5.63
N PRO A 342 1.24 -24.88 -4.46
CA PRO A 342 1.75 -25.58 -3.29
C PRO A 342 1.89 -27.11 -3.43
N ILE A 343 1.31 -27.71 -4.46
CA ILE A 343 1.40 -29.16 -4.74
C ILE A 343 2.10 -29.44 -6.08
N ASN A 344 2.93 -28.51 -6.55
CA ASN A 344 3.77 -28.65 -7.75
C ASN A 344 3.02 -28.66 -9.09
N VAL A 345 1.78 -28.14 -9.14
CA VAL A 345 1.08 -27.83 -10.39
C VAL A 345 1.65 -26.53 -10.96
N ILE A 346 2.11 -26.57 -12.21
CA ILE A 346 2.52 -25.37 -12.94
C ILE A 346 1.26 -24.65 -13.43
N ALA A 347 0.99 -23.50 -12.83
CA ALA A 347 -0.24 -22.73 -13.05
C ALA A 347 -0.15 -21.84 -14.30
N ALA A 348 1.02 -21.25 -14.56
CA ALA A 348 1.28 -20.41 -15.72
C ALA A 348 2.77 -20.43 -16.09
N THR A 349 3.06 -20.26 -17.38
CA THR A 349 4.42 -20.03 -17.91
C THR A 349 4.33 -19.01 -19.03
N TYR A 350 5.23 -18.03 -19.02
CA TYR A 350 5.30 -17.01 -20.07
C TYR A 350 6.69 -16.39 -20.14
N ASP A 351 7.08 -15.95 -21.33
CA ASP A 351 8.31 -15.22 -21.56
C ASP A 351 8.04 -13.71 -21.54
N ILE A 352 8.99 -12.95 -21.02
CA ILE A 352 8.96 -11.48 -21.03
C ILE A 352 10.24 -10.94 -21.63
N LEU A 353 10.10 -10.00 -22.57
CA LEU A 353 11.22 -9.22 -23.10
C LEU A 353 11.53 -8.07 -22.13
N ILE A 354 12.77 -8.01 -21.67
CA ILE A 354 13.28 -6.95 -20.81
C ILE A 354 14.12 -6.00 -21.65
N GLU A 355 13.54 -4.85 -21.99
CA GLU A 355 14.26 -3.79 -22.72
C GLU A 355 15.43 -3.23 -21.91
N SER A 356 16.41 -2.65 -22.60
CA SER A 356 17.63 -2.11 -22.00
C SER A 356 17.37 -0.96 -21.00
N SER A 357 16.30 -0.20 -21.22
CA SER A 357 15.85 0.88 -20.33
C SER A 357 14.79 0.45 -19.31
N ALA A 358 14.34 -0.81 -19.33
CA ALA A 358 13.33 -1.29 -18.40
C ALA A 358 13.93 -1.35 -16.98
N GLU A 359 13.26 -0.69 -16.03
CA GLU A 359 13.61 -0.73 -14.60
C GLU A 359 12.69 -1.69 -13.84
N PHE A 360 11.43 -1.79 -14.25
CA PHE A 360 10.41 -2.63 -13.64
C PHE A 360 9.54 -3.28 -14.72
N THR A 361 9.22 -4.56 -14.53
CA THR A 361 8.19 -5.27 -15.29
C THR A 361 7.21 -5.88 -14.31
N HIS A 362 5.94 -5.98 -14.71
CA HIS A 362 4.93 -6.66 -13.92
C HIS A 362 3.87 -7.28 -14.83
N TYR A 363 3.27 -8.38 -14.39
CA TYR A 363 2.20 -9.05 -15.11
C TYR A 363 1.26 -9.76 -14.14
N LYS A 364 -0.04 -9.71 -14.45
CA LYS A 364 -1.10 -10.42 -13.72
C LYS A 364 -1.57 -11.60 -14.58
N PRO A 365 -1.12 -12.84 -14.31
CA PRO A 365 -1.59 -14.00 -15.07
C PRO A 365 -3.08 -14.25 -14.79
N PRO A 366 -3.87 -14.63 -15.81
CA PRO A 366 -5.30 -14.91 -15.67
C PRO A 366 -5.52 -16.30 -15.06
N LEU A 367 -5.21 -16.46 -13.77
CA LEU A 367 -5.35 -17.72 -13.06
C LEU A 367 -6.81 -17.95 -12.64
N ASN A 368 -7.36 -19.12 -12.95
CA ASN A 368 -8.67 -19.52 -12.47
C ASN A 368 -8.70 -19.59 -10.93
N LEU A 369 -9.80 -19.12 -10.35
CA LEU A 369 -10.04 -19.07 -8.91
C LEU A 369 -10.93 -20.23 -8.43
N PRO A 370 -10.88 -20.61 -7.14
CA PRO A 370 -9.96 -20.10 -6.12
C PRO A 370 -8.53 -20.65 -6.31
N LEU A 371 -7.53 -19.85 -5.95
CA LEU A 371 -6.16 -20.31 -5.82
C LEU A 371 -6.05 -21.32 -4.66
N ARG A 372 -5.31 -22.41 -4.89
CA ARG A 372 -5.04 -23.40 -3.85
C ARG A 372 -4.26 -22.74 -2.69
N PRO A 373 -4.73 -22.84 -1.43
CA PRO A 373 -4.00 -22.29 -0.29
C PRO A 373 -2.68 -23.02 -0.06
N GLY A 374 -1.70 -22.27 0.43
CA GLY A 374 -0.34 -22.74 0.70
C GLY A 374 0.73 -21.80 0.15
N VAL A 375 1.98 -22.23 0.24
CA VAL A 375 3.13 -21.44 -0.22
C VAL A 375 3.39 -21.71 -1.70
N TRP A 376 3.10 -20.71 -2.53
CA TRP A 376 3.38 -20.71 -3.96
C TRP A 376 4.84 -20.35 -4.22
N THR A 377 5.37 -20.77 -5.37
CA THR A 377 6.74 -20.48 -5.80
C THR A 377 6.74 -19.90 -7.20
N ILE A 378 7.41 -18.77 -7.38
CA ILE A 378 7.65 -18.15 -8.68
C ILE A 378 9.12 -18.32 -9.04
N LYS A 379 9.38 -18.86 -10.22
CA LYS A 379 10.72 -19.08 -10.75
C LYS A 379 10.95 -18.20 -11.97
N ILE A 380 12.16 -17.65 -12.08
CA ILE A 380 12.64 -16.90 -13.22
C ILE A 380 13.80 -17.69 -13.83
N LEU A 381 13.76 -17.92 -15.13
CA LEU A 381 14.75 -18.68 -15.87
C LEU A 381 15.26 -17.90 -17.08
N HIS A 382 16.49 -18.16 -17.48
CA HIS A 382 17.10 -17.68 -18.72
C HIS A 382 17.57 -18.89 -19.51
N HIS A 383 16.99 -19.14 -20.69
CA HIS A 383 17.25 -20.35 -21.49
C HIS A 383 17.18 -21.65 -20.66
N TRP A 384 16.12 -21.81 -19.86
CA TRP A 384 15.92 -22.94 -18.92
C TRP A 384 16.92 -23.05 -17.77
N VAL A 385 17.87 -22.13 -17.64
CA VAL A 385 18.77 -22.05 -16.48
C VAL A 385 18.09 -21.22 -15.37
N PRO A 386 17.97 -21.74 -14.14
CA PRO A 386 17.39 -21.00 -13.02
C PRO A 386 18.19 -19.73 -12.71
N VAL A 387 17.50 -18.60 -12.64
CA VAL A 387 18.07 -17.29 -12.29
C VAL A 387 17.73 -16.93 -10.86
N ALA A 388 16.46 -17.01 -10.50
CA ALA A 388 15.97 -16.64 -9.19
C ALA A 388 14.63 -17.29 -8.89
N GLU A 389 14.26 -17.28 -7.61
CA GLU A 389 12.91 -17.62 -7.18
C GLU A 389 12.45 -16.72 -6.04
N THR A 390 11.12 -16.58 -5.92
CA THR A 390 10.46 -15.99 -4.77
C THR A 390 9.25 -16.83 -4.40
N LYS A 391 8.71 -16.64 -3.19
CA LYS A 391 7.56 -17.37 -2.67
C LYS A 391 6.57 -16.41 -2.06
N PHE A 392 5.29 -16.74 -2.15
CA PHE A 392 4.21 -16.01 -1.50
C PHE A 392 3.19 -16.99 -0.93
N LEU A 393 2.39 -16.52 0.03
CA LEU A 393 1.37 -17.33 0.69
C LEU A 393 0.00 -16.95 0.15
N VAL A 394 -0.75 -17.96 -0.27
CA VAL A 394 -2.21 -17.87 -0.38
C VAL A 394 -2.78 -18.46 0.91
N THR A 395 -3.31 -17.62 1.78
CA THR A 395 -3.76 -18.02 3.12
C THR A 395 -5.15 -18.65 3.07
N PRO A 396 -5.37 -19.85 3.64
CA PRO A 396 -6.73 -20.37 3.82
C PRO A 396 -7.49 -19.50 4.82
N LEU A 397 -8.79 -19.28 4.60
CA LEU A 397 -9.60 -18.36 5.39
C LEU A 397 -10.25 -19.07 6.56
N THR A 398 -10.12 -18.51 7.78
CA THR A 398 -10.86 -18.98 8.96
C THR A 398 -12.22 -18.30 9.10
N PHE A 399 -12.46 -17.24 8.33
CA PHE A 399 -13.69 -16.45 8.36
C PHE A 399 -14.36 -16.41 6.98
N SER A 400 -15.69 -16.38 6.98
CA SER A 400 -16.56 -16.06 5.85
C SER A 400 -17.56 -15.02 6.34
N ASN A 401 -17.59 -13.83 5.72
CA ASN A 401 -18.40 -12.71 6.18
C ASN A 401 -18.17 -12.39 7.67
N ARG A 402 -16.91 -12.40 8.10
CA ARG A 402 -16.45 -12.13 9.48
C ARG A 402 -16.96 -13.11 10.55
N GLN A 403 -17.58 -14.20 10.13
CA GLN A 403 -18.00 -15.30 11.01
C GLN A 403 -17.10 -16.53 10.76
N PRO A 404 -16.94 -17.43 11.76
CA PRO A 404 -16.19 -18.67 11.55
C PRO A 404 -16.69 -19.43 10.32
N ILE A 405 -15.77 -19.78 9.41
CA ILE A 405 -16.11 -20.40 8.14
C ILE A 405 -16.80 -21.76 8.33
N LYS A 406 -17.82 -22.03 7.52
CA LYS A 406 -18.54 -23.31 7.55
C LYS A 406 -17.84 -24.36 6.67
N GLN A 407 -18.16 -25.63 6.90
CA GLN A 407 -17.50 -26.75 6.21
C GLN A 407 -17.66 -26.70 4.68
N GLU A 408 -18.86 -26.40 4.18
CA GLU A 408 -19.13 -26.29 2.73
C GLU A 408 -18.33 -25.15 2.09
N GLU A 409 -18.26 -23.99 2.76
CA GLU A 409 -17.50 -22.82 2.31
C GLU A 409 -15.99 -23.11 2.32
N SER A 410 -15.49 -23.75 3.37
CA SER A 410 -14.08 -24.15 3.49
C SER A 410 -13.68 -25.08 2.33
N MET A 411 -14.48 -26.12 2.06
CA MET A 411 -14.22 -27.02 0.93
C MET A 411 -14.22 -26.29 -0.41
N LYS A 412 -15.17 -25.36 -0.62
CA LYS A 412 -15.27 -24.59 -1.86
C LYS A 412 -14.07 -23.67 -2.05
N LEU A 413 -13.63 -22.96 -1.01
CA LEU A 413 -12.56 -21.96 -1.08
C LEU A 413 -11.15 -22.57 -1.06
N HIS A 414 -10.96 -23.73 -0.42
CA HIS A 414 -9.63 -24.28 -0.16
C HIS A 414 -9.21 -25.44 -1.07
N SER A 415 -10.08 -25.92 -1.96
CA SER A 415 -9.76 -27.06 -2.85
C SER A 415 -8.89 -26.70 -4.06
N GLY A 416 -8.72 -25.41 -4.35
CA GLY A 416 -8.12 -24.93 -5.61
C GLY A 416 -9.14 -24.91 -6.76
N PRO A 417 -8.70 -24.59 -7.99
CA PRO A 417 -9.62 -24.46 -9.11
C PRO A 417 -10.15 -25.82 -9.56
N PRO A 418 -11.34 -25.88 -10.18
CA PRO A 418 -11.87 -27.11 -10.75
C PRO A 418 -10.85 -27.81 -11.66
N LYS A 419 -10.75 -29.13 -11.54
CA LYS A 419 -9.81 -29.98 -12.33
C LYS A 419 -8.32 -29.63 -12.16
N ASN A 420 -7.93 -28.83 -11.17
CA ASN A 420 -6.57 -28.33 -10.99
C ASN A 420 -6.03 -27.53 -12.20
N ALA A 421 -6.94 -26.93 -12.98
CA ALA A 421 -6.58 -26.17 -14.18
C ALA A 421 -6.68 -24.67 -13.89
N TYR A 422 -5.51 -24.02 -13.78
CA TYR A 422 -5.43 -22.56 -13.60
C TYR A 422 -5.58 -21.78 -14.90
N MET A 423 -5.34 -22.43 -16.05
CA MET A 423 -5.48 -21.85 -17.39
C MET A 423 -6.04 -22.92 -18.34
N GLU A 424 -6.55 -22.51 -19.50
CA GLU A 424 -6.95 -23.45 -20.57
C GLU A 424 -5.76 -24.28 -21.07
N GLN A 425 -4.58 -23.67 -21.14
CA GLN A 425 -3.33 -24.33 -21.49
C GLN A 425 -2.79 -25.15 -20.31
N SER A 426 -2.44 -26.41 -20.55
CA SER A 426 -1.75 -27.28 -19.57
C SER A 426 -0.24 -27.20 -19.71
N PHE A 427 0.47 -27.14 -18.59
CA PHE A 427 1.93 -27.08 -18.52
C PHE A 427 2.56 -28.35 -17.91
N GLN A 428 1.80 -29.43 -17.72
CA GLN A 428 2.28 -30.66 -17.08
C GLN A 428 3.52 -31.28 -17.74
N GLY A 429 3.70 -31.06 -19.06
CA GLY A 429 4.89 -31.51 -19.78
C GLY A 429 6.21 -30.87 -19.30
N LEU A 430 6.16 -29.75 -18.58
CA LEU A 430 7.33 -29.06 -18.04
C LEU A 430 7.77 -29.61 -16.68
N ASN A 431 6.93 -30.38 -15.99
CA ASN A 431 7.25 -30.92 -14.67
C ASN A 431 8.54 -31.77 -14.66
N PRO A 432 8.75 -32.72 -15.61
CA PRO A 432 10.00 -33.48 -15.68
C PRO A 432 11.21 -32.60 -16.02
N VAL A 433 11.03 -31.63 -16.92
CA VAL A 433 12.10 -30.73 -17.39
C VAL A 433 12.64 -29.86 -16.25
N LEU A 434 11.75 -29.37 -15.39
CA LEU A 434 12.08 -28.49 -14.28
C LEU A 434 12.36 -29.23 -12.96
N ASN A 435 12.29 -30.57 -12.98
CA ASN A 435 12.39 -31.43 -11.80
C ASN A 435 11.38 -31.04 -10.69
N ILE A 436 10.12 -30.87 -11.07
CA ILE A 436 9.00 -30.47 -10.20
C ILE A 436 7.99 -31.65 -10.13
N PRO A 437 8.28 -32.74 -9.39
CA PRO A 437 7.40 -33.89 -9.33
C PRO A 437 6.14 -33.61 -8.49
N ILE A 438 4.98 -34.02 -8.99
CA ILE A 438 3.72 -33.99 -8.22
C ILE A 438 3.66 -35.27 -7.38
N LYS A 439 3.62 -35.13 -6.06
CA LYS A 439 3.55 -36.26 -5.13
C LYS A 439 2.10 -36.54 -4.75
N ALA A 440 1.62 -37.76 -4.98
CA ALA A 440 0.24 -38.16 -4.64
C ALA A 440 -0.10 -37.89 -3.16
N ALA A 441 0.83 -38.15 -2.24
CA ALA A 441 0.64 -37.87 -0.82
C ALA A 441 0.39 -36.39 -0.51
N GLN A 442 1.01 -35.46 -1.25
CA GLN A 442 0.77 -34.02 -1.08
C GLN A 442 -0.60 -33.60 -1.62
N VAL A 443 -1.02 -34.19 -2.74
CA VAL A 443 -2.35 -33.99 -3.33
C VAL A 443 -3.44 -34.44 -2.34
N ASP A 444 -3.29 -35.62 -1.76
CA ASP A 444 -4.26 -36.17 -0.80
C ASP A 444 -4.29 -35.38 0.49
N GLN A 445 -3.13 -34.93 0.99
CA GLN A 445 -3.08 -34.06 2.16
C GLN A 445 -3.75 -32.71 1.89
N ALA A 446 -3.55 -32.11 0.71
CA ALA A 446 -4.22 -30.85 0.33
C ALA A 446 -5.75 -31.00 0.29
N LYS A 447 -6.28 -32.12 -0.24
CA LYS A 447 -7.71 -32.43 -0.19
C LYS A 447 -8.24 -32.55 1.23
N LYS A 448 -7.49 -33.21 2.12
CA LYS A 448 -7.86 -33.31 3.54
C LYS A 448 -7.85 -31.94 4.22
N ASN A 449 -6.84 -31.12 3.93
CA ASN A 449 -6.72 -29.77 4.49
C ASN A 449 -7.87 -28.86 4.05
N ALA A 450 -8.36 -29.01 2.81
CA ALA A 450 -9.46 -28.22 2.29
C ALA A 450 -10.79 -28.41 3.06
N ALA A 451 -10.95 -29.53 3.76
CA ALA A 451 -12.14 -29.81 4.56
C ALA A 451 -12.00 -29.41 6.05
N LEU A 452 -10.85 -28.86 6.46
CA LEU A 452 -10.62 -28.47 7.84
C LEU A 452 -11.48 -27.25 8.23
N ILE A 453 -11.90 -27.22 9.49
CA ILE A 453 -12.62 -26.11 10.13
C ILE A 453 -12.14 -25.96 11.59
N GLY A 454 -12.50 -24.84 12.23
CA GLY A 454 -12.18 -24.55 13.63
C GLY A 454 -10.68 -24.61 13.93
N THR A 455 -10.31 -25.13 15.10
CA THR A 455 -8.92 -25.17 15.56
C THR A 455 -7.97 -25.94 14.65
N LYS A 456 -8.46 -26.95 13.92
CA LYS A 456 -7.63 -27.69 12.95
C LYS A 456 -7.26 -26.82 11.74
N LEU A 457 -8.19 -25.99 11.27
CA LEU A 457 -7.96 -25.02 10.20
C LEU A 457 -7.04 -23.89 10.69
N GLU A 458 -7.27 -23.38 11.88
CA GLU A 458 -6.40 -22.37 12.50
C GLU A 458 -4.95 -22.86 12.60
N ASN A 459 -4.73 -24.10 13.05
CA ASN A 459 -3.39 -24.70 13.11
C ASN A 459 -2.73 -24.84 11.74
N TRP A 460 -3.52 -25.14 10.69
CA TRP A 460 -3.00 -25.19 9.33
C TRP A 460 -2.58 -23.79 8.83
N VAL A 461 -3.44 -22.77 9.04
CA VAL A 461 -3.12 -21.37 8.76
C VAL A 461 -1.84 -20.96 9.49
N ASP A 462 -1.79 -21.20 10.79
CA ASP A 462 -0.69 -20.81 11.68
C ASP A 462 0.64 -21.49 11.33
N THR A 463 0.59 -22.70 10.75
CA THR A 463 1.77 -23.42 10.24
C THR A 463 2.26 -22.81 8.92
N LEU A 464 1.34 -22.43 8.03
CA LEU A 464 1.68 -21.76 6.78
C LEU A 464 2.24 -20.35 7.06
N VAL A 465 1.58 -19.59 7.93
CA VAL A 465 2.00 -18.24 8.32
C VAL A 465 3.39 -18.29 8.95
N SER A 466 3.65 -19.19 9.91
CA SER A 466 4.98 -19.30 10.54
C SER A 466 6.08 -19.75 9.58
N SER A 467 5.74 -20.31 8.41
CA SER A 467 6.73 -20.66 7.38
C SER A 467 7.29 -19.44 6.66
N ILE A 468 6.51 -18.37 6.54
CA ILE A 468 6.86 -17.15 5.79
C ILE A 468 6.89 -15.86 6.64
N TRP A 469 6.39 -15.89 7.87
CA TRP A 469 6.42 -14.81 8.85
C TRP A 469 7.11 -15.27 10.14
N SER A 470 7.67 -14.31 10.87
CA SER A 470 8.24 -14.51 12.20
C SER A 470 7.65 -13.49 13.15
N ALA A 471 7.22 -13.91 14.35
CA ALA A 471 7.07 -12.97 15.45
C ALA A 471 8.47 -12.55 15.91
N VAL A 472 8.80 -11.28 15.76
CA VAL A 472 10.10 -10.73 16.14
C VAL A 472 10.12 -10.48 17.65
N ASP A 473 9.05 -9.90 18.17
CA ASP A 473 8.93 -9.56 19.57
C ASP A 473 7.47 -9.37 19.99
N VAL A 474 7.24 -9.38 21.30
CA VAL A 474 5.94 -9.12 21.93
C VAL A 474 6.16 -8.32 23.20
N CYS A 475 5.30 -7.33 23.43
CA CYS A 475 5.35 -6.48 24.62
C CYS A 475 3.97 -6.37 25.26
N SER A 476 3.94 -5.96 26.53
CA SER A 476 2.70 -5.68 27.26
C SER A 476 2.46 -4.17 27.35
N THR A 477 1.23 -3.73 27.13
CA THR A 477 0.85 -2.32 27.27
C THR A 477 0.65 -1.91 28.74
N GLY A 478 0.46 -2.89 29.63
CA GLY A 478 0.26 -2.70 31.06
C GLY A 478 1.05 -3.73 31.89
N PRO A 479 0.69 -3.93 33.17
CA PRO A 479 1.31 -4.97 34.00
C PRO A 479 1.17 -6.35 33.36
N SER A 480 2.25 -7.13 33.34
CA SER A 480 2.25 -8.51 32.83
C SER A 480 2.80 -9.48 33.87
N SER A 481 2.24 -10.69 33.92
CA SER A 481 2.73 -11.78 34.77
C SER A 481 3.78 -12.66 34.07
N CYS A 482 4.06 -12.41 32.79
CA CYS A 482 5.16 -13.03 32.07
C CYS A 482 6.47 -12.27 32.37
N PRO A 483 7.45 -12.87 33.07
CA PRO A 483 8.61 -12.14 33.60
C PRO A 483 9.60 -11.67 32.54
N VAL A 484 9.54 -12.25 31.34
CA VAL A 484 10.39 -11.88 30.18
C VAL A 484 9.72 -10.86 29.26
N MET A 485 8.49 -10.43 29.57
CA MET A 485 7.72 -9.49 28.75
C MET A 485 8.13 -8.05 29.05
N GLN A 486 8.60 -7.32 28.03
CA GLN A 486 8.92 -5.89 28.17
C GLN A 486 7.64 -5.02 28.10
N ALA A 487 7.65 -3.87 28.78
CA ALA A 487 6.62 -2.85 28.60
C ALA A 487 6.75 -2.19 27.21
N CYS A 488 5.64 -2.08 26.48
CA CYS A 488 5.64 -1.58 25.11
C CYS A 488 6.25 -0.19 24.95
N SER A 489 5.98 0.73 25.89
CA SER A 489 6.53 2.09 25.89
C SER A 489 8.05 2.18 26.07
N GLN A 490 8.69 1.10 26.51
CA GLN A 490 10.15 1.00 26.68
C GLN A 490 10.85 0.35 25.47
N THR A 491 10.08 -0.12 24.49
CA THR A 491 10.63 -0.72 23.27
C THR A 491 10.99 0.37 22.25
N ALA A 492 11.75 0.01 21.21
CA ALA A 492 12.09 0.91 20.10
C ALA A 492 11.18 0.73 18.87
N TRP A 493 10.27 -0.24 18.91
CA TRP A 493 9.48 -0.69 17.77
C TRP A 493 7.97 -0.54 17.98
N SER A 494 7.49 -0.56 19.23
CA SER A 494 6.05 -0.50 19.52
C SER A 494 5.44 0.81 19.06
N SER A 495 4.17 0.77 18.67
CA SER A 495 3.37 1.97 18.40
C SER A 495 3.19 2.86 19.65
N LEU A 496 3.45 2.31 20.84
CA LEU A 496 3.40 3.00 22.13
C LEU A 496 4.77 3.54 22.59
N SER A 497 5.83 3.31 21.80
CA SER A 497 7.14 3.91 22.07
C SER A 497 7.14 5.41 21.75
N PRO A 498 8.00 6.23 22.39
CA PRO A 498 8.03 7.67 22.14
C PRO A 498 8.34 7.99 20.68
N ASP A 499 7.54 8.89 20.08
CA ASP A 499 7.77 9.41 18.72
C ASP A 499 7.71 10.94 18.68
N PRO A 500 8.74 11.64 19.21
CA PRO A 500 8.70 13.09 19.41
C PRO A 500 8.61 13.92 18.12
N LYS A 501 8.84 13.31 16.94
CA LYS A 501 8.69 14.01 15.65
C LYS A 501 7.23 14.23 15.25
N SER A 502 6.31 13.42 15.79
CA SER A 502 4.87 13.47 15.50
C SER A 502 4.02 13.88 16.70
N GLU A 503 4.60 13.90 17.91
CA GLU A 503 3.91 14.35 19.11
C GLU A 503 3.69 15.87 19.11
N LEU A 504 2.51 16.30 19.55
CA LEU A 504 2.16 17.71 19.71
C LEU A 504 2.10 18.06 21.19
N GLY A 505 3.02 18.91 21.62
CA GLY A 505 3.12 19.42 22.99
C GLY A 505 2.48 20.80 23.19
N PRO A 506 2.75 21.45 24.34
CA PRO A 506 2.35 22.82 24.59
C PRO A 506 3.08 23.82 23.66
N ILE A 507 2.45 24.98 23.45
CA ILE A 507 3.02 26.08 22.64
C ILE A 507 4.23 26.69 23.34
N LYS A 508 5.33 26.88 22.60
CA LYS A 508 6.55 27.52 23.08
C LYS A 508 6.40 29.07 23.14
N PRO A 509 7.31 29.79 23.82
CA PRO A 509 7.25 31.25 23.92
C PRO A 509 7.27 32.00 22.58
N ASP A 510 7.81 31.40 21.51
CA ASP A 510 7.85 31.95 20.16
C ASP A 510 6.57 31.66 19.34
N GLY A 511 5.55 31.03 19.96
CA GLY A 511 4.29 30.68 19.33
C GLY A 511 4.35 29.42 18.45
N ARG A 512 5.42 28.61 18.54
CA ARG A 512 5.63 27.40 17.71
C ARG A 512 5.48 26.11 18.53
N LEU A 513 5.31 25.01 17.80
CA LEU A 513 5.33 23.63 18.33
C LEU A 513 6.64 22.91 17.98
N ARG A 514 7.06 23.01 16.72
CA ARG A 514 8.35 22.52 16.21
C ARG A 514 9.50 23.34 16.79
#